data_AF-A0A545BC52-F1
#
_entry.id   AF-A0A545BC52-F1
#
_cell.length_a   1.000
_cell.length_b   1.000
_cell.length_c   1.000
_cell.angle_alpha   90.00
_cell.angle_beta   90.00
_cell.angle_gamma   90.00
#
_symmetry.space_group_name_H-M   'P 1'
#
loop_
_entity.id
_entity.type
_entity.pdbx_description
1 polymer ?
#
loop_
_entity_poly.entity_id
_entity_poly.type
_entity_poly.pdbx_seq_one_letter_code
_entity_poly.pdbx_strand_id
1 'polypeptide(L)'
;MAKTPAQRIKKHGAKAVVPDHSLPPVINTTTQRTPQKAQSNSKLIVIAGVVASLFLFWYLHLLTLNQMTQLSGGLAMPDSLIGGFSQDYIVQLREAMDESARGQLNYVHKTAGTLFPLIFGFSWLLLIGTNVARKSWRWALWAAPLLFAVAHLWSNVAIDSVLAAEAPDAGSVALASAVTVASWVLFLLSLVCGVVAVFLGRKSAKPA
;
A
#
# COMPACT_ATOMS: atom_id res chain seq x y z
N MET A 1 -36.58 34.41 29.97
CA MET A 1 -35.71 34.03 28.84
C MET A 1 -34.77 35.19 28.51
N ALA A 2 -33.46 34.95 28.48
CA ALA A 2 -32.49 36.00 28.18
C ALA A 2 -32.40 36.25 26.66
N LYS A 3 -32.40 37.53 26.24
CA LYS A 3 -32.30 37.92 24.83
C LYS A 3 -30.96 37.50 24.24
N THR A 4 -30.96 36.97 23.01
CA THR A 4 -29.75 36.52 22.31
C THR A 4 -28.85 37.70 21.92
N PRO A 5 -27.54 37.49 21.72
CA PRO A 5 -26.60 38.56 21.34
C PRO A 5 -27.03 39.33 20.09
N ALA A 6 -27.52 38.62 19.06
CA ALA A 6 -28.04 39.22 17.83
C ALA A 6 -29.24 40.16 18.06
N GLN A 7 -30.13 39.81 18.99
CA GLN A 7 -31.27 40.66 19.36
C GLN A 7 -30.85 41.91 20.14
N ARG A 8 -29.74 41.85 20.90
CA ARG A 8 -29.20 43.01 21.63
C ARG A 8 -28.44 43.96 20.71
N ILE A 9 -27.66 43.44 19.76
CA ILE A 9 -26.97 44.22 18.74
C ILE A 9 -27.99 44.96 17.85
N LYS A 10 -29.09 44.31 17.46
CA LYS A 10 -30.17 44.94 16.69
C LYS A 10 -30.86 46.10 17.44
N LYS A 11 -30.93 46.04 18.78
CA LYS A 11 -31.60 47.05 19.61
C LYS A 11 -30.67 48.20 20.04
N HIS A 12 -29.40 47.93 20.30
CA HIS A 12 -28.46 48.89 20.89
C HIS A 12 -27.28 49.25 19.97
N GLY A 13 -27.23 48.70 18.75
CA GLY A 13 -26.20 48.98 17.74
C GLY A 13 -24.80 48.77 18.29
N ALA A 14 -23.86 49.65 17.91
CA ALA A 14 -22.47 49.62 18.34
C ALA A 14 -22.25 49.79 19.86
N LYS A 15 -23.30 50.14 20.64
CA LYS A 15 -23.23 50.23 22.11
C LYS A 15 -23.68 48.96 22.82
N ALA A 16 -23.96 47.87 22.08
CA ALA A 16 -24.33 46.60 22.67
C ALA A 16 -23.12 45.96 23.39
N VAL A 17 -23.19 45.88 24.71
CA VAL A 17 -22.23 45.09 25.52
C VAL A 17 -22.53 43.60 25.28
N VAL A 18 -21.71 42.97 24.44
CA VAL A 18 -21.71 41.52 24.24
C VAL A 18 -20.64 40.95 25.17
N PRO A 19 -20.98 40.10 26.15
CA PRO A 19 -19.96 39.42 26.95
C PRO A 19 -19.09 38.57 26.01
N ASP A 20 -17.80 38.86 25.99
CA ASP A 20 -16.81 38.05 25.29
C ASP A 20 -16.65 36.74 26.06
N HIS A 21 -17.49 35.77 25.75
CA HIS A 21 -17.27 34.39 26.18
C HIS A 21 -16.37 33.71 25.16
N SER A 22 -15.13 34.19 25.06
CA SER A 22 -14.03 33.34 24.60
C SER A 22 -13.81 32.31 25.71
N LEU A 23 -14.46 31.14 25.55
CA LEU A 23 -14.10 29.99 26.36
C LEU A 23 -12.58 29.80 26.23
N PRO A 24 -11.83 29.68 27.33
CA PRO A 24 -10.40 29.40 27.24
C PRO A 24 -10.24 28.17 26.34
N PRO A 25 -9.25 28.17 25.42
CA PRO A 25 -9.06 27.05 24.52
C PRO A 25 -9.02 25.78 25.37
N VAL A 26 -9.86 24.80 25.03
CA VAL A 26 -9.82 23.48 25.68
C VAL A 26 -8.49 22.85 25.26
N ILE A 27 -7.43 23.13 26.02
CA ILE A 27 -6.12 22.53 25.83
C ILE A 27 -6.25 21.10 26.33
N ASN A 28 -6.41 20.17 25.39
CA ASN A 28 -6.43 18.76 25.72
C ASN A 28 -4.99 18.36 26.12
N THR A 29 -4.71 18.36 27.43
CA THR A 29 -3.37 18.10 28.00
C THR A 29 -2.79 16.75 27.61
N THR A 30 -3.65 15.81 27.20
CA THR A 30 -3.28 14.49 26.65
C THR A 30 -2.61 14.56 25.26
N THR A 31 -2.68 15.71 24.58
CA THR A 31 -2.13 15.92 23.23
C THR A 31 -0.91 16.84 23.17
N GLN A 32 -0.38 17.31 24.31
CA GLN A 32 0.89 18.05 24.32
C GLN A 32 2.04 17.11 23.95
N ARG A 33 2.39 17.08 22.66
CA ARG A 33 3.53 16.34 22.12
C ARG A 33 4.62 17.33 21.77
N THR A 34 5.81 17.14 22.33
CA THR A 34 6.99 17.83 21.83
C THR A 34 7.26 17.38 20.39
N PRO A 35 7.80 18.25 19.52
CA PRO A 35 8.15 17.90 18.14
C PRO A 35 9.00 16.62 18.05
N GLN A 36 9.93 16.43 18.98
CA GLN A 36 10.77 15.24 19.11
C GLN A 36 9.96 13.96 19.37
N LYS A 37 8.97 14.02 20.29
CA LYS A 37 8.10 12.88 20.59
C LYS A 37 7.16 12.54 19.42
N ALA A 38 6.67 13.55 18.71
CA ALA A 38 5.87 13.35 17.49
C ALA A 38 6.69 12.66 16.39
N GLN A 39 7.92 13.10 16.15
CA GLN A 39 8.81 12.50 15.15
C GLN A 39 9.21 11.05 15.49
N SER A 40 9.44 10.74 16.77
CA SER A 40 9.76 9.38 17.23
C SER A 40 8.63 8.39 16.91
N ASN A 41 7.38 8.79 17.15
CA ASN A 41 6.23 7.93 16.88
C ASN A 41 6.04 7.66 15.39
N SER A 42 6.24 8.67 14.53
CA SER A 42 6.19 8.48 13.08
C SER A 42 7.24 7.49 12.58
N LYS A 43 8.46 7.55 13.11
CA LYS A 43 9.54 6.59 12.76
C LYS A 43 9.18 5.17 13.17
N LEU A 44 8.61 4.96 14.36
CA LEU A 44 8.20 3.63 14.82
C LEU A 44 7.14 3.01 13.91
N ILE A 45 6.13 3.79 13.50
CA ILE A 45 5.08 3.29 12.59
C ILE A 45 5.67 2.93 11.22
N VAL A 46 6.55 3.77 10.67
CA VAL A 46 7.23 3.48 9.39
C VAL A 46 8.08 2.22 9.50
N ILE A 47 8.86 2.06 10.57
CA ILE A 47 9.68 0.87 10.79
C ILE A 47 8.81 -0.38 10.91
N ALA A 48 7.75 -0.33 11.71
CA ALA A 48 6.82 -1.46 11.86
C ALA A 48 6.19 -1.85 10.52
N GLY A 49 5.76 -0.87 9.72
CA GLY A 49 5.21 -1.10 8.38
C GLY A 49 6.23 -1.72 7.41
N VAL A 50 7.47 -1.22 7.39
CA VAL A 50 8.55 -1.78 6.56
C VAL A 50 8.87 -3.22 6.97
N VAL A 51 9.01 -3.50 8.27
CA VAL A 51 9.27 -4.86 8.78
C VAL A 51 8.13 -5.81 8.44
N ALA A 52 6.88 -5.40 8.65
CA ALA A 52 5.71 -6.19 8.27
C ALA A 52 5.69 -6.48 6.76
N SER A 53 6.01 -5.49 5.93
CA SER A 53 6.08 -5.64 4.47
C SER A 53 7.16 -6.63 4.05
N LEU A 54 8.35 -6.57 4.67
CA LEU A 54 9.44 -7.52 4.40
C LEU A 54 9.06 -8.94 4.83
N PHE A 55 8.43 -9.08 5.99
CA PHE A 55 7.97 -10.38 6.48
C PHE A 55 6.90 -10.98 5.56
N LEU A 56 5.93 -10.19 5.12
CA LEU A 56 4.90 -10.63 4.17
C LEU A 56 5.48 -10.95 2.79
N PHE A 57 6.45 -10.17 2.31
CA PHE A 57 7.16 -10.46 1.06
C PHE A 57 7.86 -11.82 1.16
N TRP A 58 8.63 -12.04 2.24
CA TRP A 58 9.29 -13.31 2.51
C TRP A 58 8.30 -14.46 2.58
N TYR A 59 7.25 -14.32 3.40
CA TYR A 59 6.22 -15.33 3.60
C TYR A 59 5.54 -15.72 2.28
N LEU A 60 5.15 -14.73 1.47
CA LEU A 60 4.46 -14.98 0.20
C LEU A 60 5.43 -15.58 -0.84
N HIS A 61 6.50 -14.85 -1.17
CA HIS A 61 7.31 -15.15 -2.36
C HIS A 61 8.39 -16.20 -2.14
N LEU A 62 8.95 -16.27 -0.93
CA LEU A 62 10.11 -17.14 -0.67
C LEU A 62 9.70 -18.44 0.03
N LEU A 63 8.62 -18.42 0.81
CA LEU A 63 8.11 -19.57 1.53
C LEU A 63 6.88 -20.18 0.85
N THR A 64 5.76 -19.45 0.82
CA THR A 64 4.46 -20.02 0.43
C THR A 64 4.42 -20.43 -1.04
N LEU A 65 4.77 -19.52 -1.96
CA LEU A 65 4.77 -19.83 -3.39
C LEU A 65 5.80 -20.90 -3.77
N ASN A 66 6.92 -20.98 -3.03
CA ASN A 66 7.90 -22.04 -3.18
C ASN A 66 7.33 -23.40 -2.73
N GLN A 67 6.66 -23.46 -1.57
CA GLN A 67 5.97 -24.67 -1.11
C GLN A 67 4.91 -25.15 -2.12
N MET A 68 4.21 -24.23 -2.79
CA MET A 68 3.22 -24.57 -3.82
C MET A 68 3.81 -25.25 -5.06
N THR A 69 5.11 -25.11 -5.34
CA THR A 69 5.76 -25.87 -6.43
C THR A 69 5.65 -27.38 -6.23
N GLN A 70 5.56 -27.84 -4.98
CA GLN A 70 5.36 -29.26 -4.65
C GLN A 70 4.00 -29.78 -5.12
N LEU A 71 3.02 -28.90 -5.32
CA LEU A 71 1.66 -29.21 -5.77
C LEU A 71 1.50 -29.14 -7.30
N SER A 72 2.58 -28.86 -8.03
CA SER A 72 2.59 -28.68 -9.49
C SER A 72 3.77 -29.40 -10.16
N GLY A 73 4.31 -30.43 -9.51
CA GLY A 73 5.43 -31.20 -10.05
C GLY A 73 6.73 -30.40 -10.18
N GLY A 74 6.90 -29.33 -9.39
CA GLY A 74 8.08 -28.46 -9.41
C GLY A 74 7.95 -27.21 -10.26
N LEU A 75 6.80 -26.98 -10.91
CA LEU A 75 6.56 -25.74 -11.66
C LEU A 75 6.38 -24.56 -10.70
N ALA A 76 6.95 -23.40 -11.05
CA ALA A 76 6.79 -22.20 -10.26
C ALA A 76 5.37 -21.64 -10.39
N MET A 77 4.82 -21.09 -9.31
CA MET A 77 3.57 -20.35 -9.41
C MET A 77 3.76 -19.09 -10.28
N PRO A 78 2.77 -18.67 -11.09
CA PRO A 78 2.95 -17.58 -12.05
C PRO A 78 3.42 -16.27 -11.40
N ASP A 79 3.01 -16.01 -10.17
CA ASP A 79 3.41 -14.87 -9.32
C ASP A 79 4.93 -14.76 -9.11
N SER A 80 5.63 -15.91 -9.09
CA SER A 80 7.08 -15.97 -8.91
C SER A 80 7.86 -15.68 -10.20
N LEU A 81 7.19 -15.62 -11.35
CA LEU A 81 7.81 -15.46 -12.66
C LEU A 81 7.99 -13.99 -13.00
N ILE A 82 9.12 -13.42 -12.60
CA ILE A 82 9.47 -12.00 -12.82
C ILE A 82 9.47 -11.63 -14.32
N GLY A 83 9.80 -12.59 -15.19
CA GLY A 83 9.82 -12.41 -16.66
C GLY A 83 8.48 -12.70 -17.35
N GLY A 84 7.43 -13.05 -16.60
CA GLY A 84 6.15 -13.48 -17.14
C GLY A 84 6.13 -14.96 -17.53
N PHE A 85 5.04 -15.35 -18.19
CA PHE A 85 4.73 -16.73 -18.58
C PHE A 85 3.96 -16.79 -19.91
N SER A 86 3.96 -17.97 -20.53
CA SER A 86 3.26 -18.26 -21.79
C SER A 86 1.96 -19.04 -21.57
N GLN A 87 1.15 -19.16 -22.64
CA GLN A 87 -0.06 -19.99 -22.64
C GLN A 87 0.27 -21.46 -22.38
N ASP A 88 1.30 -21.99 -23.04
CA ASP A 88 1.74 -23.37 -22.85
C ASP A 88 2.14 -23.65 -21.40
N TYR A 89 2.80 -22.68 -20.75
CA TYR A 89 3.15 -22.78 -19.33
C TYR A 89 1.90 -22.89 -18.44
N ILE A 90 0.87 -22.07 -18.70
CA ILE A 90 -0.39 -22.11 -17.95
C ILE A 90 -1.14 -23.43 -18.19
N VAL A 91 -1.12 -23.96 -19.41
CA VAL A 91 -1.71 -25.27 -19.71
C VAL A 91 -0.99 -26.38 -18.94
N GLN A 92 0.34 -26.41 -19.02
CA GLN A 92 1.14 -27.39 -18.30
C GLN A 92 0.94 -27.30 -16.77
N LEU A 93 0.91 -26.08 -16.24
CA LEU A 93 0.67 -25.85 -14.81
C LEU A 93 -0.72 -26.31 -14.38
N ARG A 94 -1.76 -26.02 -15.18
CA ARG A 94 -3.13 -26.46 -14.90
C ARG A 94 -3.26 -27.98 -14.94
N GLU A 95 -2.58 -28.65 -15.86
CA GLU A 95 -2.57 -30.11 -15.93
C GLU A 95 -1.84 -30.75 -14.73
N ALA A 96 -0.82 -30.08 -14.20
CA ALA A 96 -0.08 -30.52 -13.03
C ALA A 96 -0.80 -30.25 -11.69
N MET A 97 -1.72 -29.28 -11.66
CA MET A 97 -2.44 -28.86 -10.46
C MET A 97 -3.88 -29.39 -10.45
N ASP A 98 -4.24 -30.13 -9.40
CA ASP A 98 -5.64 -30.49 -9.16
C ASP A 98 -6.48 -29.28 -8.69
N GLU A 99 -7.79 -29.49 -8.52
CA GLU A 99 -8.70 -28.45 -8.04
C GLU A 99 -8.33 -27.93 -6.64
N SER A 100 -7.81 -28.81 -5.77
CA SER A 100 -7.38 -28.44 -4.42
C SER A 100 -6.17 -27.52 -4.44
N ALA A 101 -5.16 -27.83 -5.25
CA ALA A 101 -3.96 -27.02 -5.43
C ALA A 101 -4.30 -25.62 -5.99
N ARG A 102 -5.20 -25.56 -6.99
CA ARG A 102 -5.69 -24.28 -7.53
C ARG A 102 -6.49 -23.50 -6.48
N GLY A 103 -7.31 -24.19 -5.68
CA GLY A 103 -8.01 -23.59 -4.54
C GLY A 103 -7.08 -23.02 -3.46
N GLN A 104 -5.97 -23.71 -3.18
CA GLN A 104 -4.94 -23.22 -2.26
C GLN A 104 -4.26 -21.96 -2.79
N LEU A 105 -3.96 -21.90 -4.10
CA LEU A 105 -3.37 -20.70 -4.70
C LEU A 105 -4.32 -19.51 -4.59
N ASN A 106 -5.60 -19.73 -4.93
CA ASN A 106 -6.63 -18.70 -4.80
C ASN A 106 -6.79 -18.23 -3.34
N TYR A 107 -6.68 -19.12 -2.36
CA TYR A 107 -6.69 -18.75 -0.95
C TYR A 107 -5.48 -17.88 -0.58
N VAL A 108 -4.28 -18.24 -1.05
CA VAL A 108 -3.06 -17.44 -0.86
C VAL A 108 -3.22 -16.05 -1.48
N HIS A 109 -3.79 -15.96 -2.69
CA HIS A 109 -4.09 -14.68 -3.35
C HIS A 109 -5.06 -13.80 -2.58
N LYS A 110 -6.13 -14.38 -2.03
CA LYS A 110 -7.13 -13.65 -1.22
C LYS A 110 -6.61 -13.22 0.15
N THR A 111 -5.56 -13.87 0.65
CA THR A 111 -4.98 -13.60 1.97
C THR A 111 -3.67 -12.83 1.84
N ALA A 112 -2.54 -13.52 1.86
CA ALA A 112 -1.22 -12.91 1.82
C ALA A 112 -0.97 -12.11 0.53
N GLY A 113 -1.46 -12.61 -0.61
CA GLY A 113 -1.40 -11.90 -1.89
C GLY A 113 -2.16 -10.58 -1.90
N THR A 114 -3.13 -10.39 -1.00
CA THR A 114 -3.86 -9.12 -0.83
C THR A 114 -3.25 -8.26 0.27
N LEU A 115 -2.89 -8.86 1.41
CA LEU A 115 -2.32 -8.14 2.55
C LEU A 115 -0.96 -7.53 2.22
N PHE A 116 -0.10 -8.25 1.51
CA PHE A 116 1.23 -7.78 1.15
C PHE A 116 1.21 -6.44 0.38
N PRO A 117 0.55 -6.33 -0.80
CA PRO A 117 0.60 -5.10 -1.58
C PRO A 117 -0.03 -3.92 -0.85
N LEU A 118 -1.07 -4.14 -0.03
CA LEU A 118 -1.71 -3.10 0.76
C LEU A 118 -0.81 -2.60 1.90
N ILE A 119 -0.26 -3.51 2.71
CA ILE A 119 0.63 -3.14 3.82
C ILE A 119 1.90 -2.48 3.29
N PHE A 120 2.49 -3.02 2.23
CA PHE A 120 3.61 -2.39 1.54
C PHE A 120 3.26 -1.00 1.02
N GLY A 121 2.15 -0.89 0.28
CA GLY A 121 1.69 0.37 -0.31
C GLY A 121 1.50 1.46 0.74
N PHE A 122 0.73 1.20 1.80
CA PHE A 122 0.53 2.17 2.88
C PHE A 122 1.82 2.52 3.62
N SER A 123 2.68 1.53 3.88
CA SER A 123 3.97 1.76 4.54
C SER A 123 4.88 2.66 3.69
N TRP A 124 4.92 2.44 2.38
CA TRP A 124 5.68 3.28 1.46
C TRP A 124 5.10 4.68 1.29
N LEU A 125 3.77 4.81 1.23
CA LEU A 125 3.11 6.11 1.23
C LEU A 125 3.48 6.92 2.48
N LEU A 126 3.47 6.29 3.66
CA LEU A 126 3.86 6.93 4.91
C LEU A 126 5.35 7.27 4.95
N LEU A 127 6.22 6.35 4.51
CA LEU A 127 7.67 6.57 4.41
C LEU A 127 7.95 7.78 3.52
N ILE A 128 7.37 7.83 2.33
CA ILE A 128 7.53 8.95 1.41
C ILE A 128 6.92 10.23 2.01
N GLY A 129 5.72 10.13 2.60
CA GLY A 129 5.00 11.26 3.16
C GLY A 129 5.69 11.93 4.35
N THR A 130 6.44 11.15 5.13
CA THR A 130 7.21 11.63 6.29
C THR A 130 8.59 12.16 5.93
N ASN A 131 9.16 11.76 4.78
CA ASN A 131 10.51 12.17 4.37
C ASN A 131 10.54 13.22 3.24
N VAL A 132 9.44 13.44 2.51
CA VAL A 132 9.39 14.35 1.36
C VAL A 132 8.50 15.57 1.63
N ALA A 133 9.13 16.74 1.79
CA ALA A 133 8.44 17.99 2.09
C ALA A 133 7.71 18.61 0.87
N ARG A 134 8.30 18.51 -0.34
CA ARG A 134 7.74 19.13 -1.55
C ARG A 134 6.55 18.31 -2.08
N LYS A 135 5.38 18.94 -2.18
CA LYS A 135 4.12 18.31 -2.61
C LYS A 135 4.22 17.61 -3.97
N SER A 136 4.86 18.23 -4.97
CA SER A 136 5.01 17.66 -6.32
C SER A 136 5.84 16.37 -6.32
N TRP A 137 7.00 16.39 -5.66
CA TRP A 137 7.87 15.22 -5.50
C TRP A 137 7.18 14.09 -4.73
N ARG A 138 6.41 14.43 -3.70
CA ARG A 138 5.65 13.43 -2.93
C ARG A 138 4.63 12.71 -3.80
N TRP A 139 3.85 13.43 -4.60
CA TRP A 139 2.88 12.81 -5.52
C TRP A 139 3.54 11.97 -6.61
N ALA A 140 4.66 12.44 -7.18
CA ALA A 140 5.42 11.68 -8.16
C ALA A 140 5.92 10.35 -7.57
N LEU A 141 6.48 10.37 -6.35
CA LEU A 141 6.99 9.18 -5.67
C LEU A 141 5.87 8.25 -5.18
N TRP A 142 4.70 8.79 -4.81
CA TRP A 142 3.52 7.99 -4.41
C TRP A 142 2.89 7.22 -5.57
N ALA A 143 3.07 7.66 -6.81
CA ALA A 143 2.50 6.98 -7.96
C ALA A 143 2.97 5.52 -8.06
N ALA A 144 4.26 5.25 -7.82
CA ALA A 144 4.83 3.90 -7.89
C ALA A 144 4.17 2.89 -6.91
N PRO A 145 4.14 3.11 -5.59
CA PRO A 145 3.53 2.16 -4.65
C PRO A 145 2.00 2.05 -4.81
N LEU A 146 1.32 3.10 -5.27
CA LEU A 146 -0.11 3.03 -5.58
C LEU A 146 -0.40 2.15 -6.80
N LEU A 147 0.32 2.39 -7.91
CA LEU A 147 0.19 1.59 -9.12
C LEU A 147 0.61 0.14 -8.87
N PHE A 148 1.67 -0.08 -8.08
CA PHE A 148 2.07 -1.41 -7.64
C PHE A 148 0.92 -2.15 -6.95
N ALA A 149 0.28 -1.54 -5.95
CA ALA A 149 -0.78 -2.20 -5.20
C ALA A 149 -1.96 -2.59 -6.11
N VAL A 150 -2.36 -1.69 -7.01
CA VAL A 150 -3.42 -1.96 -7.99
C VAL A 150 -3.02 -3.08 -8.95
N ALA A 151 -1.83 -2.98 -9.55
CA ALA A 151 -1.35 -3.96 -10.52
C ALA A 151 -1.20 -5.35 -9.89
N HIS A 152 -0.67 -5.45 -8.68
CA HIS A 152 -0.49 -6.73 -8.00
C HIS A 152 -1.83 -7.36 -7.61
N LEU A 153 -2.78 -6.57 -7.10
CA LEU A 153 -4.12 -7.10 -6.80
C LEU A 153 -4.82 -7.59 -8.07
N TRP A 154 -4.66 -6.87 -9.18
CA TRP A 154 -5.19 -7.29 -10.47
C TRP A 154 -4.48 -8.53 -11.00
N SER A 155 -3.16 -8.64 -10.81
CA SER A 155 -2.35 -9.79 -11.20
C SER A 155 -2.87 -11.07 -10.55
N ASN A 156 -3.12 -11.05 -9.24
CA ASN A 156 -3.68 -12.20 -8.52
C ASN A 156 -4.99 -12.70 -9.16
N VAL A 157 -5.91 -11.76 -9.44
CA VAL A 157 -7.21 -12.07 -10.06
C VAL A 157 -7.06 -12.60 -11.48
N ALA A 158 -6.14 -12.02 -12.26
CA ALA A 158 -5.87 -12.44 -13.63
C ALA A 158 -5.21 -13.82 -13.71
N ILE A 159 -4.32 -14.14 -12.76
CA ILE A 159 -3.71 -15.48 -12.66
C ILE A 159 -4.77 -16.51 -12.29
N ASP A 160 -5.60 -16.21 -11.29
CA ASP A 160 -6.69 -17.10 -10.88
C ASP A 160 -7.67 -17.36 -12.02
N SER A 161 -8.00 -16.35 -12.83
CA SER A 161 -8.94 -16.50 -13.94
C SER A 161 -8.39 -17.39 -15.06
N VAL A 162 -7.12 -17.25 -15.43
CA VAL A 162 -6.51 -18.08 -16.48
C VAL A 162 -6.27 -19.52 -16.02
N LEU A 163 -6.02 -19.75 -14.72
CA LEU A 163 -5.88 -21.10 -14.16
C LEU A 163 -7.23 -21.80 -13.93
N ALA A 164 -8.31 -21.04 -13.75
CA ALA A 164 -9.67 -21.57 -13.66
C ALA A 164 -10.26 -21.94 -15.03
N ALA A 165 -9.79 -21.34 -16.12
CA ALA A 165 -10.27 -21.63 -17.47
C ALA A 165 -9.81 -23.01 -17.95
N GLU A 166 -10.75 -23.81 -18.49
CA GLU A 166 -10.43 -25.11 -19.11
C GLU A 166 -9.54 -24.96 -20.35
N ALA A 167 -9.79 -23.91 -21.13
CA ALA A 167 -9.02 -23.54 -22.32
C ALA A 167 -8.70 -22.03 -22.27
N PRO A 168 -7.63 -21.62 -21.55
CA PRO A 168 -7.26 -20.22 -21.45
C PRO A 168 -6.80 -19.70 -22.82
N ASP A 169 -7.39 -18.59 -23.27
CA ASP A 169 -7.00 -17.97 -24.53
C ASP A 169 -5.67 -17.20 -24.41
N ALA A 170 -4.98 -17.06 -25.54
CA ALA A 170 -3.66 -16.41 -25.57
C ALA A 170 -3.69 -14.93 -25.11
N GLY A 171 -4.79 -14.22 -25.35
CA GLY A 171 -4.92 -12.80 -24.98
C GLY A 171 -5.03 -12.61 -23.48
N SER A 172 -5.87 -13.40 -22.81
CA SER A 172 -6.02 -13.38 -21.35
C SER A 172 -4.73 -13.77 -20.64
N VAL A 173 -4.02 -14.79 -21.14
CA VAL A 173 -2.72 -15.19 -20.58
C VAL A 173 -1.67 -14.10 -20.78
N ALA A 174 -1.60 -13.49 -21.97
CA ALA A 174 -0.67 -12.40 -22.24
C ALA A 174 -0.93 -11.19 -21.33
N LEU A 175 -2.19 -10.85 -21.08
CA LEU A 175 -2.56 -9.78 -20.15
C LEU A 175 -2.16 -10.12 -18.71
N ALA A 176 -2.47 -11.33 -18.23
CA ALA A 176 -2.09 -11.76 -16.89
C ALA A 176 -0.57 -11.68 -16.70
N SER A 177 0.19 -12.24 -17.65
CA SER A 177 1.65 -12.21 -17.68
C SER A 177 2.19 -10.79 -17.68
N ALA A 178 1.66 -9.89 -18.52
CA ALA A 178 2.10 -8.50 -18.58
C ALA A 178 1.83 -7.75 -17.27
N VAL A 179 0.67 -7.97 -16.62
CA VAL A 179 0.35 -7.34 -15.34
C VAL A 179 1.22 -7.89 -14.21
N THR A 180 1.57 -9.18 -14.22
CA THR A 180 2.53 -9.77 -13.27
C THR A 180 3.91 -9.11 -13.41
N VAL A 181 4.43 -9.00 -14.64
CA VAL A 181 5.72 -8.33 -14.90
C VAL A 181 5.66 -6.87 -14.47
N ALA A 182 4.60 -6.15 -14.84
CA ALA A 182 4.40 -4.76 -14.44
C ALA A 182 4.39 -4.60 -12.91
N SER A 183 3.78 -5.53 -12.19
CA SER A 183 3.75 -5.53 -10.72
C SER A 183 5.14 -5.66 -10.12
N TRP A 184 5.98 -6.56 -10.65
CA TRP A 184 7.39 -6.67 -10.23
C TRP A 184 8.19 -5.39 -10.51
N VAL A 185 8.03 -4.82 -11.71
CA VAL A 185 8.70 -3.56 -12.08
C VAL A 185 8.27 -2.42 -11.14
N LEU A 186 6.98 -2.29 -10.88
CA LEU A 186 6.42 -1.26 -9.99
C LEU A 186 6.84 -1.48 -8.53
N PHE A 187 6.97 -2.73 -8.09
CA PHE A 187 7.52 -3.07 -6.78
C PHE A 187 8.96 -2.56 -6.64
N LEU A 188 9.84 -2.93 -7.58
CA LEU A 188 11.24 -2.50 -7.58
C LEU A 188 11.36 -0.98 -7.67
N LEU A 189 10.55 -0.34 -8.52
CA LEU A 189 10.49 1.12 -8.62
C LEU A 189 10.05 1.75 -7.29
N SER A 190 9.08 1.15 -6.59
CA SER A 190 8.64 1.61 -5.29
C SER A 190 9.79 1.56 -4.27
N LEU A 191 10.57 0.48 -4.24
CA LEU A 191 11.76 0.39 -3.39
C LEU A 191 12.73 1.54 -3.67
N VAL A 192 13.03 1.82 -4.93
CA VAL A 192 13.87 2.95 -5.35
C VAL A 192 13.27 4.29 -4.87
N CYS A 193 11.97 4.50 -5.05
CA CYS A 193 11.28 5.71 -4.56
C CYS A 193 11.40 5.86 -3.04
N GLY A 194 11.33 4.77 -2.28
CA GLY A 194 11.53 4.78 -0.83
C GLY A 194 12.94 5.20 -0.44
N VAL A 195 13.96 4.64 -1.11
CA VAL A 195 15.37 5.04 -0.91
C VAL A 195 15.57 6.52 -1.22
N VAL A 196 15.07 6.98 -2.37
CA VAL A 196 15.13 8.40 -2.77
C VAL A 196 14.46 9.30 -1.73
N ALA A 197 13.28 8.92 -1.23
CA ALA A 197 12.56 9.69 -0.22
C ALA A 197 13.39 9.86 1.07
N VAL A 198 14.01 8.79 1.58
CA VAL A 198 14.87 8.85 2.78
C VAL A 198 16.06 9.80 2.57
N PHE A 199 16.70 9.78 1.39
CA PHE A 199 17.80 10.70 1.10
C PHE A 199 17.36 12.16 0.95
N LEU A 200 16.19 12.42 0.37
CA LEU A 200 15.61 13.77 0.29
C LEU A 200 15.28 14.33 1.69
N GLY A 201 14.78 13.48 2.59
CA GLY A 201 14.49 13.85 3.98
C GLY A 201 15.74 14.23 4.76
N ARG A 202 16.84 13.48 4.60
CA ARG A 202 18.13 13.76 5.26
C ARG A 202 18.72 15.11 4.86
N LYS A 203 18.61 15.51 3.59
CA LYS A 203 19.10 16.82 3.12
C LYS A 203 18.36 18.00 3.76
N SER A 204 17.08 17.82 4.08
CA SER A 204 16.26 18.86 4.71
C SER A 204 16.53 19.01 6.21
N ALA A 205 17.15 18.01 6.85
CA ALA A 205 17.42 17.98 8.29
C ALA A 205 18.82 18.50 8.69
N LYS A 206 19.67 18.87 7.72
CA LYS A 206 21.00 19.43 8.01
C LYS A 206 20.82 20.92 8.35
N PRO A 207 21.14 21.36 9.59
CA PRO A 207 21.13 22.78 9.89
C PRO A 207 22.25 23.45 9.08
N ALA A 208 21.95 24.63 8.52
CA ALA A 208 22.94 25.52 7.95
C ALA A 208 23.80 26.14 9.06
#